data_AF-A0A939C8I5-F1
#
_entry.id   AF-A0A939C8I5-F1
#
_cell.length_a   1.000
_cell.length_b   1.000
_cell.length_c   1.000
_cell.angle_alpha   90.00
_cell.angle_beta   90.00
_cell.angle_gamma   90.00
#
_symmetry.space_group_name_H-M   'P 1'
#
loop_
_entity.id
_entity.type
_entity.pdbx_description
1 polymer ?
#
loop_
_entity_poly.entity_id
_entity_poly.type
_entity_poly.pdbx_seq_one_letter_code
_entity_poly.pdbx_strand_id
1 'polypeptide(L)'
;MIGLVLPFALILALIFGFWTGFTDAAYATAGIIATRAVKTNQAIALSALGSFIGMVFFGSAVAVTIGTGIITEGFASGEVIIAALLGSLIFDFVFSWVWALPISETHVLVGGLIGAGVAAG
;
A
#
# COMPACT_ATOMS: atom_id res chain seq x y z
N MET A 1 -13.46 19.13 -13.98
CA MET A 1 -12.48 18.01 -14.04
C MET A 1 -12.00 17.58 -12.65
N ILE A 2 -11.70 18.51 -11.72
CA ILE A 2 -11.33 18.20 -10.32
C ILE A 2 -12.36 17.32 -9.56
N GLY A 3 -13.66 17.47 -9.84
CA GLY A 3 -14.73 16.79 -9.10
C GLY A 3 -14.74 15.25 -9.20
N LEU A 4 -14.10 14.65 -10.20
CA LEU A 4 -14.06 13.18 -10.38
C LEU A 4 -12.69 12.57 -10.03
N VAL A 5 -11.61 13.35 -10.16
CA VAL A 5 -10.24 12.89 -9.96
C VAL A 5 -9.98 12.51 -8.50
N LEU A 6 -10.39 13.37 -7.55
CA LEU A 6 -10.14 13.13 -6.14
C LEU A 6 -10.91 11.91 -5.58
N PRO A 7 -12.23 11.73 -5.84
CA PRO A 7 -12.92 10.50 -5.44
C PRO A 7 -12.31 9.24 -6.05
N PHE A 8 -11.87 9.30 -7.31
CA PHE A 8 -11.25 8.16 -7.97
C PHE A 8 -9.89 7.80 -7.36
N ALA A 9 -9.04 8.80 -7.11
CA ALA A 9 -7.77 8.61 -6.42
C ALA A 9 -7.98 8.01 -5.02
N LEU A 10 -9.00 8.47 -4.28
CA LEU A 10 -9.35 7.92 -2.98
C LEU A 10 -9.75 6.45 -3.06
N ILE A 11 -10.57 6.07 -4.03
CA ILE A 11 -10.96 4.66 -4.24
C ILE A 11 -9.71 3.80 -4.50
N LEU A 12 -8.81 4.26 -5.36
CA LEU A 12 -7.56 3.55 -5.64
C LEU A 12 -6.67 3.45 -4.39
N ALA A 13 -6.57 4.52 -3.60
CA ALA A 13 -5.79 4.51 -2.36
C ALA A 13 -6.37 3.53 -1.33
N LEU A 14 -7.70 3.39 -1.25
CA LEU A 14 -8.36 2.40 -0.39
C LEU A 14 -8.12 0.97 -0.89
N ILE A 15 -8.15 0.75 -2.21
CA ILE A 15 -7.83 -0.56 -2.80
C ILE A 15 -6.37 -0.91 -2.52
N PHE A 16 -5.44 0.02 -2.71
CA PHE A 16 -4.02 -0.15 -2.40
C PHE A 16 -3.81 -0.45 -0.91
N GLY A 17 -4.40 0.35 -0.02
CA GLY A 17 -4.32 0.12 1.42
C GLY A 17 -4.88 -1.23 1.85
N PHE A 18 -5.98 -1.69 1.24
CA PHE A 18 -6.52 -3.04 1.47
C PHE A 18 -5.56 -4.12 0.97
N TRP A 19 -5.03 -3.96 -0.25
CA TRP A 19 -4.13 -4.93 -0.87
C TRP A 19 -2.86 -5.13 -0.05
N THR A 20 -2.19 -4.03 0.30
CA THR A 20 -1.01 -4.02 1.17
C THR A 20 -1.31 -4.65 2.53
N GLY A 21 -2.45 -4.31 3.15
CA GLY A 21 -2.85 -4.92 4.42
C GLY A 21 -3.09 -6.43 4.31
N PHE A 22 -3.62 -6.89 3.18
CA PHE A 22 -3.88 -8.30 2.91
C PHE A 22 -2.59 -9.10 2.71
N THR A 23 -1.65 -8.61 1.90
CA THR A 23 -0.37 -9.28 1.63
C THR A 23 0.49 -9.32 2.90
N ASP A 24 0.61 -8.20 3.61
CA ASP A 24 1.37 -8.13 4.86
C ASP A 24 0.78 -9.01 5.97
N ALA A 25 -0.54 -9.11 6.06
CA ALA A 25 -1.19 -10.00 7.03
C ALA A 25 -0.84 -11.47 6.76
N ALA A 26 -0.72 -11.87 5.49
CA ALA A 26 -0.27 -13.23 5.15
C ALA A 26 1.17 -13.47 5.63
N TYR A 27 2.08 -12.52 5.41
CA TYR A 27 3.48 -12.64 5.83
C TYR A 27 3.64 -12.66 7.36
N ALA A 28 2.92 -11.78 8.07
CA ALA A 28 2.99 -11.70 9.53
C ALA A 28 2.40 -12.93 10.24
N THR A 29 1.41 -13.60 9.64
CA THR A 29 0.70 -14.71 10.27
C THR A 29 1.21 -16.09 9.86
N ALA A 30 1.95 -16.21 8.75
CA ALA A 30 2.41 -17.50 8.21
C ALA A 30 3.14 -18.37 9.25
N GLY A 31 4.06 -17.79 10.04
CA GLY A 31 4.86 -18.54 11.01
C GLY A 31 4.05 -19.13 12.18
N ILE A 32 3.15 -18.32 12.77
CA ILE A 32 2.33 -18.75 13.91
C ILE A 32 1.22 -19.74 13.50
N ILE A 33 0.76 -19.66 12.24
CA ILE A 33 -0.15 -20.64 11.65
C ILE A 33 0.59 -21.95 11.35
N ALA A 34 1.78 -21.89 10.72
CA ALA A 34 2.56 -23.07 10.34
C ALA A 34 2.99 -23.89 11.57
N THR A 35 3.37 -23.22 12.66
CA THR A 35 3.71 -23.86 13.94
C THR A 35 2.50 -24.32 14.75
N ARG A 36 1.27 -23.97 14.31
CA ARG A 36 0.01 -24.24 15.02
C ARG A 36 -0.03 -23.65 16.44
N ALA A 37 0.70 -22.57 16.67
CA ALA A 37 0.71 -21.87 17.96
C ALA A 37 -0.67 -21.26 18.28
N VAL A 38 -1.38 -20.81 17.24
CA VAL A 38 -2.75 -20.26 17.33
C VAL A 38 -3.60 -20.74 16.17
N LYS A 39 -4.94 -20.66 16.31
CA LYS A 39 -5.85 -20.93 15.19
C LYS A 39 -5.75 -19.83 14.13
N THR A 40 -5.96 -20.16 12.86
CA THR A 40 -5.94 -19.21 11.73
C THR A 40 -6.75 -17.95 12.01
N ASN A 41 -7.96 -18.09 12.55
CA ASN A 41 -8.87 -17.00 12.87
C ASN A 41 -8.26 -16.02 13.89
N GLN A 42 -7.53 -16.56 14.88
CA GLN A 42 -6.87 -15.77 15.92
C GLN A 42 -5.63 -15.06 15.36
N ALA A 43 -4.88 -15.71 14.48
CA ALA A 43 -3.74 -15.11 13.80
C ALA A 43 -4.17 -13.90 12.95
N ILE A 44 -5.24 -14.06 12.15
CA ILE A 44 -5.80 -12.97 11.33
C ILE A 44 -6.31 -11.83 12.21
N ALA A 45 -7.04 -12.15 13.29
CA ALA A 45 -7.54 -11.13 14.22
C ALA A 45 -6.40 -10.34 14.89
N LEU A 46 -5.33 -11.04 15.30
CA LEU A 46 -4.15 -10.41 15.88
C LEU A 46 -3.44 -9.51 14.87
N SER A 47 -3.28 -9.96 13.62
CA SER A 47 -2.68 -9.15 12.56
C SER A 47 -3.51 -7.89 12.28
N ALA A 48 -4.83 -8.03 12.15
CA ALA A 48 -5.71 -6.89 11.88
C ALA A 48 -5.67 -5.85 13.03
N LEU A 49 -5.75 -6.31 14.28
CA LEU A 49 -5.67 -5.43 15.45
C LEU A 49 -4.29 -4.77 15.56
N GLY A 50 -3.21 -5.54 15.38
CA GLY A 50 -1.84 -5.03 15.41
C GLY A 50 -1.59 -3.98 14.34
N SER A 51 -2.00 -4.24 13.09
CA SER A 51 -1.87 -3.28 11.99
C SER A 51 -2.72 -2.02 12.21
N PHE A 52 -3.93 -2.14 12.77
CA PHE A 52 -4.76 -0.99 13.09
C PHE A 52 -4.13 -0.11 14.18
N ILE A 53 -3.64 -0.72 15.27
CA ILE A 53 -2.94 -0.01 16.34
C ILE A 53 -1.67 0.66 15.79
N GLY A 54 -0.89 -0.07 14.98
CA GLY A 54 0.30 0.46 14.30
C GLY A 54 -0.01 1.70 13.47
N MET A 55 -1.04 1.62 12.62
CA MET A 55 -1.49 2.73 11.78
C MET A 55 -1.91 3.95 12.62
N VAL A 56 -2.74 3.75 13.64
CA VAL A 56 -3.32 4.84 14.45
C VAL A 56 -2.26 5.57 15.27
N PHE A 57 -1.32 4.83 15.88
CA PHE A 57 -0.36 5.42 16.82
C PHE A 57 1.00 5.76 16.20
N PHE A 58 1.40 5.09 15.11
CA PHE A 58 2.76 5.18 14.57
C PHE A 58 2.83 5.50 13.06
N GLY A 59 1.71 5.58 12.35
CA GLY A 59 1.68 5.75 10.89
C GLY A 59 2.01 7.16 10.36
N SER A 60 1.99 8.18 11.22
CA SER A 60 2.06 9.59 10.79
C SER A 60 3.38 9.97 10.11
N ALA A 61 4.52 9.48 10.64
CA ALA A 61 5.84 9.81 10.09
C ALA A 61 6.04 9.27 8.66
N VAL A 62 5.54 8.06 8.40
CA VAL A 62 5.60 7.43 7.06
C VAL A 62 4.68 8.16 6.09
N ALA A 63 3.46 8.49 6.51
CA ALA A 63 2.52 9.22 5.67
C ALA A 63 3.06 10.59 5.24
N VAL A 64 3.72 11.33 6.14
CA VAL A 64 4.38 12.61 5.80
C VAL A 64 5.51 12.38 4.80
N THR A 65 6.38 11.40 5.05
CA THR A 65 7.52 11.11 4.16
C THR A 65 7.06 10.73 2.74
N ILE A 66 6.04 9.89 2.62
CA ILE A 66 5.48 9.50 1.31
C ILE A 66 4.75 10.67 0.65
N GLY A 67 4.03 11.49 1.43
CA GLY A 67 3.24 12.61 0.91
C GLY A 67 4.06 13.80 0.40
N THR A 68 5.21 14.09 1.00
CA THR A 68 6.00 15.29 0.68
C THR A 68 7.46 15.02 0.31
N GLY A 69 7.97 13.82 0.58
CA GLY A 69 9.40 13.52 0.48
C GLY A 69 9.85 12.85 -0.81
N ILE A 70 8.92 12.39 -1.65
CA ILE A 70 9.23 11.58 -2.84
C ILE A 70 9.12 12.39 -4.14
N ILE A 71 8.01 13.10 -4.34
CA ILE A 71 7.78 13.97 -5.50
C ILE A 71 7.56 15.41 -5.04
N THR A 72 8.05 16.37 -5.82
CA THR A 72 7.87 17.80 -5.52
C THR A 72 6.39 18.18 -5.63
N GLU A 73 5.87 18.95 -4.67
CA GLU A 73 4.44 19.30 -4.58
C GLU A 73 3.84 19.89 -5.87
N GLY A 74 4.65 20.61 -6.67
CA GLY A 74 4.24 21.15 -7.96
C GLY A 74 3.85 20.10 -9.02
N PHE A 75 4.30 18.86 -8.85
CA PHE A 75 4.01 17.73 -9.74
C PHE A 75 3.06 16.70 -9.12
N ALA A 76 2.60 16.90 -7.88
CA ALA A 76 1.69 15.99 -7.19
C ALA A 76 0.22 16.24 -7.59
N SER A 77 -0.07 16.27 -8.89
CA SER A 77 -1.45 16.38 -9.38
C SER A 77 -2.24 15.10 -9.09
N GLY A 78 -3.56 15.19 -9.03
CA GLY A 78 -4.42 14.01 -8.78
C GLY A 78 -4.23 12.92 -9.83
N GLU A 79 -3.95 13.30 -11.08
CA GLU A 79 -3.63 12.40 -12.19
C GLU A 79 -2.31 11.66 -11.96
N VAL A 80 -1.29 12.32 -11.43
CA VAL A 80 0.01 11.70 -11.09
C VAL A 80 -0.16 10.69 -9.97
N ILE A 81 -0.95 11.02 -8.94
CA ILE A 81 -1.26 10.09 -7.84
C ILE A 81 -2.04 8.88 -8.35
N ILE A 82 -3.01 9.07 -9.24
CA ILE A 82 -3.75 7.97 -9.88
C ILE A 82 -2.80 7.07 -10.68
N ALA A 83 -1.90 7.66 -11.47
CA ALA A 83 -0.92 6.90 -12.26
C ALA A 83 0.04 6.10 -11.36
N ALA A 84 0.52 6.71 -10.27
CA ALA A 84 1.36 6.04 -9.29
C ALA A 84 0.62 4.84 -8.65
N LEU A 85 -0.60 5.06 -8.14
CA LEU A 85 -1.40 4.03 -7.48
C LEU A 85 -1.78 2.89 -8.44
N LEU A 86 -2.15 3.19 -9.69
CA LEU A 86 -2.44 2.15 -10.69
C LEU A 86 -1.20 1.34 -11.03
N GLY A 87 -0.05 2.00 -11.24
CA GLY A 87 1.21 1.32 -11.51
C GLY A 87 1.62 0.39 -10.36
N SER A 88 1.51 0.89 -9.12
CA SER A 88 1.78 0.11 -7.92
C SER A 88 0.82 -1.08 -7.78
N LEU A 89 -0.50 -0.87 -7.88
CA LEU A 89 -1.49 -1.94 -7.80
C LEU A 89 -1.29 -3.04 -8.85
N ILE A 90 -0.98 -2.67 -10.09
CA ILE A 90 -0.71 -3.64 -11.16
C ILE A 90 0.54 -4.45 -10.83
N PHE A 91 1.60 -3.78 -10.37
CA PHE A 91 2.82 -4.46 -9.95
C PHE A 91 2.56 -5.40 -8.77
N ASP A 92 1.94 -4.92 -7.70
CA ASP A 92 1.64 -5.74 -6.53
C ASP A 92 0.77 -6.93 -6.92
N PHE A 93 -0.28 -6.75 -7.72
CA PHE A 93 -1.12 -7.85 -8.17
C PHE A 93 -0.34 -8.93 -8.92
N VAL A 94 0.52 -8.55 -9.88
CA VAL A 94 1.29 -9.52 -10.66
C VAL A 94 2.30 -10.26 -9.78
N PHE A 95 3.08 -9.53 -8.99
CA PHE A 95 4.19 -10.15 -8.26
C PHE A 95 3.75 -10.84 -6.97
N SER A 96 2.82 -10.26 -6.20
CA SER A 96 2.36 -10.86 -4.94
C SER A 96 1.33 -11.96 -5.14
N TRP A 97 0.39 -11.81 -6.08
CA TRP A 97 -0.71 -12.77 -6.25
C TRP A 97 -0.47 -13.79 -7.35
N VAL A 98 -0.06 -13.33 -8.55
CA VAL A 98 0.16 -14.25 -9.67
C VAL A 98 1.45 -15.06 -9.47
N TRP A 99 2.51 -14.44 -8.96
CA TRP A 99 3.80 -15.12 -8.74
C TRP A 99 4.06 -15.53 -7.28
N ALA A 100 3.15 -15.22 -6.36
CA ALA A 100 3.24 -15.58 -4.95
C ALA A 100 4.55 -15.12 -4.28
N LEU A 101 5.13 -14.00 -4.74
CA LEU A 101 6.38 -13.49 -4.20
C LEU A 101 6.13 -12.61 -2.97
N PRO A 102 6.95 -12.74 -1.91
CA PRO A 102 6.99 -11.76 -0.84
C PRO A 102 7.63 -10.48 -1.35
N ILE A 103 6.83 -9.41 -1.49
CA ILE A 103 7.27 -8.12 -2.01
C ILE A 103 7.11 -7.01 -0.96
N SER A 104 7.87 -5.92 -1.13
CA SER A 104 7.76 -4.74 -0.28
C SER A 104 6.86 -3.69 -0.93
N GLU A 105 5.65 -3.56 -0.38
CA GLU A 105 4.61 -2.63 -0.83
C GLU A 105 5.07 -1.16 -0.74
N THR A 106 5.92 -0.82 0.25
CA THR A 106 6.54 0.52 0.35
C THR A 106 7.45 0.82 -0.84
N HIS A 107 8.28 -0.14 -1.28
CA HIS A 107 9.13 0.05 -2.46
C HIS A 107 8.30 0.16 -3.73
N VAL A 108 7.21 -0.60 -3.82
CA VAL A 108 6.31 -0.55 -4.97
C VAL A 108 5.59 0.79 -5.06
N LEU A 109 5.15 1.36 -3.93
CA LEU A 109 4.56 2.70 -3.89
C LEU A 109 5.59 3.80 -4.22
N VAL A 110 6.78 3.74 -3.64
CA VAL A 110 7.85 4.72 -3.92
C VAL A 110 8.26 4.66 -5.39
N GLY A 111 8.42 3.46 -5.95
CA GLY A 111 8.70 3.28 -7.38
C GLY A 111 7.59 3.81 -8.28
N GLY A 112 6.32 3.59 -7.91
CA GLY A 112 5.16 4.15 -8.62
C GLY A 112 5.13 5.67 -8.59
N LEU A 113 5.39 6.29 -7.44
CA LEU A 113 5.46 7.75 -7.28
C LEU A 113 6.61 8.35 -8.09
N ILE A 114 7.80 7.77 -8.02
CA ILE A 114 8.96 8.22 -8.81
C ILE A 114 8.66 8.10 -10.30
N GLY A 115 8.14 6.95 -10.76
CA GLY A 115 7.83 6.73 -12.17
C GLY A 115 6.77 7.70 -12.70
N ALA A 116 5.71 7.93 -11.94
CA ALA A 116 4.66 8.89 -12.30
C ALA A 116 5.17 10.34 -12.28
N GLY A 117 5.99 10.70 -11.29
CA GLY A 117 6.62 12.02 -11.18
C GLY A 117 7.57 12.32 -12.35
N VAL A 118 8.44 11.37 -12.69
CA VAL A 118 9.36 11.50 -13.84
C VAL A 118 8.60 11.63 -15.17
N ALA A 119 7.47 10.94 -15.32
CA ALA A 119 6.63 11.07 -16.51
C ALA A 119 5.90 12.43 -16.60
N ALA A 120 5.66 13.08 -15.46
CA ALA A 120 4.96 14.36 -15.37
C ALA A 120 5.85 15.58 -15.69
N GLY A 121 7.18 15.47 -15.51
CA GLY A 121 8.14 16.52 -15.84
C GLY A 121 9.21 16.71 -14.78
#